data_AF-A0A371MSR2-F1
#
_entry.id   AF-A0A371MSR2-F1
#
_cell.length_a   1.000
_cell.length_b   1.000
_cell.length_c   1.000
_cell.angle_alpha   90.00
_cell.angle_beta   90.00
_cell.angle_gamma   90.00
#
_symmetry.space_group_name_H-M   'P 1'
#
loop_
_entity.id
_entity.type
_entity.pdbx_description
1 polymer ?
#
loop_
_entity_poly.entity_id
_entity_poly.type
_entity_poly.pdbx_seq_one_letter_code
_entity_poly.pdbx_strand_id
1 'polypeptide(L)'
;MSHESDADRTTAVSDDDVRVEKSFVGDEFPVPAIKFRLDSESDEPVHVRLVDQIPEDFPMEGVGFHPDYESDNWTAYKDHRVEYERTLDPGEETTTVYGIRLEQISDVEGFLGE
;
A
#
# COMPACT_ATOMS: atom_id res chain seq x y z
N MET A 1 -14.15 6.48 -27.71
CA MET A 1 -14.11 6.45 -26.23
C MET A 1 -12.80 5.78 -25.88
N SER A 2 -11.87 6.52 -25.31
CA SER A 2 -10.53 6.03 -24.97
C SER A 2 -10.66 5.13 -23.74
N HIS A 3 -10.23 3.87 -23.86
CA HIS A 3 -9.99 2.98 -22.73
C HIS A 3 -8.59 3.34 -22.24
N GLU A 4 -8.47 4.40 -21.45
CA GLU A 4 -7.22 4.67 -20.73
C GLU A 4 -7.08 3.60 -19.65
N SER A 5 -5.92 2.94 -19.67
CA SER A 5 -5.59 1.78 -18.86
C SER A 5 -5.76 2.07 -17.36
N ASP A 6 -6.79 1.50 -16.74
CA ASP A 6 -7.12 1.71 -15.33
C ASP A 6 -6.15 1.00 -14.35
N ALA A 7 -5.11 0.35 -14.86
CA ALA A 7 -4.21 -0.50 -14.07
C ALA A 7 -3.01 0.25 -13.42
N ASP A 8 -2.83 1.55 -13.66
CA ASP A 8 -1.67 2.33 -13.17
C ASP A 8 -2.07 3.51 -12.27
N ARG A 9 -3.21 3.41 -11.58
CA ARG A 9 -3.64 4.49 -10.68
C ARG A 9 -2.74 4.50 -9.43
N THR A 10 -2.09 5.64 -9.19
CA THR A 10 -1.13 5.87 -8.10
C THR A 10 -1.52 7.12 -7.30
N THR A 11 -1.53 7.01 -5.98
CA THR A 11 -1.84 8.11 -5.04
C THR A 11 -0.60 8.38 -4.19
N ALA A 12 -0.17 9.64 -4.10
CA ALA A 12 1.00 10.03 -3.30
C ALA A 12 0.61 10.96 -2.14
N VAL A 13 1.17 10.69 -0.97
CA VAL A 13 1.06 11.54 0.23
C VAL A 13 2.46 11.85 0.72
N SER A 14 2.73 13.12 1.01
CA SER A 14 4.01 13.57 1.56
C SER A 14 3.77 14.25 2.90
N ASP A 15 4.57 13.86 3.90
CA ASP A 15 4.84 14.67 5.10
C ASP A 15 6.24 15.29 4.90
N ASP A 16 6.60 16.36 5.61
CA ASP A 16 7.78 17.23 5.31
C ASP A 16 9.12 16.46 5.11
N ASP A 17 9.22 15.24 5.64
CA ASP A 17 10.39 14.37 5.63
C ASP A 17 10.26 13.06 4.84
N VAL A 18 9.04 12.65 4.45
CA VAL A 18 8.79 11.33 3.84
C VAL A 18 7.73 11.41 2.75
N ARG A 19 8.06 10.86 1.58
CA ARG A 19 7.15 10.67 0.47
C ARG A 19 6.66 9.24 0.42
N VAL A 20 5.34 9.07 0.38
CA VAL A 20 4.68 7.77 0.25
C VAL A 20 3.90 7.73 -1.05
N GLU A 21 4.16 6.72 -1.88
CA GLU A 21 3.45 6.48 -3.13
C GLU A 21 2.75 5.12 -3.08
N LYS A 22 1.45 5.15 -3.26
CA LYS A 22 0.57 3.98 -3.28
C LYS A 22 0.18 3.66 -4.71
N SER A 23 0.40 2.44 -5.17
CA SER A 23 0.02 1.97 -6.51
C SER A 23 -0.65 0.61 -6.45
N PHE A 24 -1.57 0.34 -7.37
CA PHE A 24 -2.10 -1.01 -7.57
C PHE A 24 -1.20 -1.82 -8.51
N VAL A 25 -0.98 -3.09 -8.19
CA VAL A 25 -0.20 -4.03 -9.00
C VAL A 25 -0.98 -5.33 -9.18
N GLY A 26 -1.67 -5.45 -10.31
CA GLY A 26 -2.53 -6.60 -10.64
C GLY A 26 -1.78 -7.82 -11.19
N ASP A 27 -0.67 -7.59 -11.90
CA ASP A 27 0.02 -8.62 -12.70
C ASP A 27 1.45 -8.91 -12.23
N GLU A 28 1.97 -8.18 -11.23
CA GLU A 28 3.34 -8.35 -10.68
C GLU A 28 3.43 -9.54 -9.71
N PHE A 29 2.30 -9.97 -9.15
CA PHE A 29 2.21 -10.99 -8.11
C PHE A 29 1.16 -12.05 -8.44
N PRO A 30 1.21 -13.24 -7.80
CA PRO A 30 0.20 -14.30 -8.00
C PRO A 30 -1.23 -13.87 -7.62
N VAL A 31 -1.35 -12.86 -6.77
CA VAL A 31 -2.60 -12.20 -6.40
C VAL A 31 -2.41 -10.69 -6.57
N PRO A 32 -3.45 -9.92 -6.92
CA PRO A 32 -3.36 -8.48 -6.97
C PRO A 32 -2.87 -7.92 -5.63
N ALA A 33 -2.06 -6.86 -5.66
CA ALA A 33 -1.55 -6.23 -4.45
C ALA A 33 -1.58 -4.71 -4.55
N ILE A 34 -1.56 -4.08 -3.38
CA ILE A 34 -1.34 -2.66 -3.21
C ILE A 34 0.10 -2.48 -2.75
N LYS A 35 0.83 -1.68 -3.52
CA LYS A 35 2.25 -1.40 -3.32
C LYS A 35 2.43 0.00 -2.76
N PHE A 36 3.23 0.10 -1.72
CA PHE A 36 3.67 1.37 -1.15
C PHE A 36 5.17 1.50 -1.35
N ARG A 37 5.58 2.57 -1.99
CA ARG A 37 6.96 3.04 -2.02
C ARG A 37 7.10 4.17 -1.03
N LEU A 38 8.05 4.06 -0.12
CA LEU A 38 8.37 5.08 0.86
C LEU A 38 9.78 5.57 0.58
N ASP A 39 9.92 6.88 0.46
CA ASP A 39 11.18 7.58 0.21
C ASP A 39 11.40 8.58 1.35
N SER A 40 12.48 8.38 2.10
CA SER A 40 12.89 9.28 3.17
C SER A 40 13.71 10.43 2.57
N GLU A 41 13.18 11.65 2.62
CA GLU A 41 13.88 12.86 2.20
C GLU A 41 14.65 13.51 3.38
N SER A 42 14.56 12.92 4.58
CA SER A 42 15.18 13.42 5.80
C SER A 42 16.66 13.06 5.93
N ASP A 43 17.43 13.96 6.55
CA ASP A 43 18.84 13.74 6.94
C ASP A 43 18.99 12.97 8.28
N GLU A 44 17.88 12.71 8.97
CA GLU A 44 17.81 11.98 10.25
C GLU A 44 16.89 10.76 10.13
N PRO A 45 17.09 9.70 10.95
CA PRO A 45 16.21 8.53 10.92
C PRO A 45 14.78 8.91 11.34
N VAL A 46 13.81 8.53 10.51
CA VAL A 46 12.40 8.89 10.67
C VAL A 46 11.55 7.66 10.93
N HIS A 47 10.66 7.75 11.92
CA HIS A 47 9.72 6.68 12.22
C HIS A 47 8.42 6.88 11.46
N VAL A 48 8.13 5.97 10.53
CA VAL A 48 6.98 6.07 9.64
C VAL A 48 5.90 5.09 10.06
N ARG A 49 4.68 5.61 10.18
CA ARG A 49 3.47 4.81 10.39
C ARG A 49 2.47 5.10 9.30
N LEU A 50 2.37 4.17 8.36
CA LEU A 50 1.46 4.22 7.25
C LEU A 50 0.15 3.55 7.65
N VAL A 51 -0.95 4.28 7.50
CA VAL A 51 -2.29 3.78 7.77
C VAL A 51 -3.09 3.78 6.47
N ASP A 52 -3.62 2.61 6.13
CA ASP A 52 -4.43 2.43 4.93
C ASP A 52 -5.83 1.91 5.29
N GLN A 53 -6.85 2.51 4.68
CA GLN A 53 -8.24 2.11 4.84
C GLN A 53 -8.62 1.11 3.75
N ILE A 54 -9.16 -0.01 4.18
CA ILE A 54 -9.72 -1.05 3.32
C ILE A 54 -11.22 -0.73 3.15
N PRO A 55 -11.81 -0.91 1.96
CA PRO A 55 -13.25 -0.73 1.78
C PRO A 55 -14.06 -1.57 2.78
N GLU A 56 -15.12 -0.98 3.36
CA GLU A 56 -15.96 -1.67 4.36
C GLU A 56 -16.70 -2.89 3.80
N ASP A 57 -16.91 -2.95 2.48
CA ASP A 57 -17.52 -4.10 1.78
C ASP A 57 -16.50 -5.23 1.53
N PHE A 58 -15.20 -4.94 1.66
CA PHE A 58 -14.14 -5.91 1.39
C PHE A 58 -13.78 -6.72 2.64
N PRO A 59 -13.82 -8.06 2.57
CA PRO A 59 -13.53 -8.89 3.72
C PRO A 59 -12.04 -8.82 4.09
N MET A 60 -11.74 -8.51 5.36
CA MET A 60 -10.35 -8.49 5.87
C MET A 60 -9.62 -9.85 5.73
N GLU A 61 -10.35 -10.96 5.61
CA GLU A 61 -9.78 -12.28 5.30
C GLU A 61 -9.16 -12.37 3.89
N GLY A 62 -9.54 -11.45 3.00
CA GLY A 62 -8.97 -11.29 1.67
C GLY A 62 -7.64 -10.52 1.67
N VAL A 63 -7.26 -9.89 2.79
CA VAL A 63 -6.00 -9.16 2.93
C VAL A 63 -4.90 -10.11 3.42
N GLY A 64 -3.73 -10.06 2.78
CA GLY A 64 -2.56 -10.82 3.18
C GLY A 64 -1.27 -10.04 3.00
N PHE A 65 -0.25 -10.32 3.82
CA PHE A 65 1.05 -9.66 3.75
C PHE A 65 2.09 -10.57 3.12
N HIS A 66 2.93 -10.01 2.24
CA HIS A 66 3.93 -10.79 1.52
C HIS A 66 5.23 -10.90 2.33
N PRO A 67 5.79 -12.11 2.56
CA PRO A 67 6.95 -12.29 3.44
C PRO A 67 8.19 -11.54 2.97
N ASP A 68 8.42 -11.48 1.66
CA ASP A 68 9.55 -10.72 1.09
C ASP A 68 9.37 -9.19 1.13
N TYR A 69 8.21 -8.66 1.51
CA TYR A 69 7.90 -7.23 1.53
C TYR A 69 7.55 -6.75 2.94
N GLU A 70 8.38 -7.14 3.90
CA GLU A 70 8.30 -6.67 5.29
C GLU A 70 6.96 -6.98 5.96
N SER A 71 6.44 -8.20 5.77
CA SER A 71 5.18 -8.63 6.39
C SER A 71 5.15 -8.49 7.91
N ASP A 72 6.30 -8.59 8.58
CA ASP A 72 6.40 -8.46 10.04
C ASP A 72 6.06 -7.04 10.54
N ASN A 73 6.18 -6.04 9.67
CA ASN A 73 5.89 -4.64 9.99
C ASN A 73 4.41 -4.29 9.75
N TRP A 74 3.62 -5.22 9.21
CA TRP A 74 2.21 -5.03 8.92
C TRP A 74 1.30 -5.55 10.02
N THR A 75 0.26 -4.79 10.32
CA THR A 75 -0.83 -5.17 11.21
C THR A 75 -2.18 -4.94 10.55
N ALA A 76 -3.01 -5.98 10.48
CA ALA A 76 -4.41 -5.88 10.06
C ALA A 76 -5.34 -5.72 11.26
N TYR A 77 -6.23 -4.73 11.22
CA TYR A 77 -7.26 -4.50 12.22
C TYR A 77 -8.62 -4.95 11.71
N LYS A 78 -9.50 -5.34 12.64
CA LYS A 78 -10.88 -5.76 12.32
C LYS A 78 -11.77 -4.61 11.82
N ASP A 79 -11.30 -3.39 11.92
CA ASP A 79 -12.02 -2.15 11.58
C ASP A 79 -11.67 -1.68 10.15
N HIS A 80 -11.46 -2.62 9.22
CA HIS A 80 -11.07 -2.35 7.83
C HIS A 80 -9.87 -1.41 7.68
N ARG A 81 -8.82 -1.67 8.48
CA ARG A 81 -7.60 -0.88 8.46
C ARG A 81 -6.39 -1.79 8.48
N VAL A 82 -5.38 -1.42 7.71
CA VAL A 82 -4.04 -1.98 7.83
C VAL A 82 -3.06 -0.88 8.21
N GLU A 83 -2.08 -1.23 9.02
CA GLU A 83 -1.03 -0.34 9.46
C GLU A 83 0.32 -0.98 9.16
N TYR A 84 1.22 -0.20 8.60
CA TYR A 84 2.62 -0.55 8.43
C TYR A 84 3.48 0.41 9.24
N GLU A 85 4.37 -0.12 10.07
CA GLU A 85 5.24 0.67 10.94
C GLU A 85 6.70 0.26 10.76
N ARG A 86 7.57 1.22 10.41
CA ARG A 86 9.01 1.01 10.25
C ARG A 86 9.77 2.31 10.52
N THR A 87 11.04 2.21 10.93
CA THR A 87 11.97 3.34 10.91
C THR A 87 12.80 3.32 9.63
N LEU A 88 12.79 4.44 8.89
CA LEU A 88 13.62 4.64 7.71
C LEU A 88 14.92 5.35 8.10
N ASP A 89 16.04 4.89 7.54
CA ASP A 89 17.31 5.60 7.64
C ASP A 89 17.31 6.87 6.75
N PRO A 90 18.24 7.82 6.96
CA PRO A 90 18.36 9.03 6.13
C PRO A 90 18.57 8.69 4.65
N GLY A 91 17.71 9.20 3.77
CA GLY A 91 17.78 8.90 2.34
C GLY A 91 17.45 7.46 1.96
N GLU A 92 16.83 6.68 2.86
CA GLU A 92 16.43 5.30 2.57
C GLU A 92 15.13 5.25 1.74
N GLU A 93 15.14 4.41 0.69
CA GLU A 93 13.94 4.03 -0.06
C GLU A 93 13.56 2.58 0.30
N THR A 94 12.30 2.34 0.64
CA THR A 94 11.76 0.99 0.83
C THR A 94 10.45 0.79 0.07
N THR A 95 10.12 -0.47 -0.18
CA THR A 95 8.88 -0.88 -0.82
C THR A 95 8.23 -1.98 -0.01
N THR A 96 6.94 -1.81 0.27
CA THR A 96 6.14 -2.82 0.94
C THR A 96 4.81 -3.04 0.21
N VAL A 97 4.22 -4.22 0.35
CA VAL A 97 2.96 -4.57 -0.30
C VAL A 97 2.03 -5.34 0.62
N TYR A 98 0.72 -5.16 0.43
CA TYR A 98 -0.28 -6.12 0.89
C TYR A 98 -1.09 -6.64 -0.30
N GLY A 99 -1.28 -7.95 -0.33
CA GLY A 99 -2.10 -8.64 -1.33
C GLY A 99 -3.58 -8.57 -0.98
N ILE A 100 -4.41 -8.44 -2.01
CA ILE A 100 -5.86 -8.45 -1.94
C ILE A 100 -6.41 -9.57 -2.82
N ARG A 101 -7.17 -10.47 -2.22
CA ARG A 101 -7.90 -11.51 -2.95
C ARG A 101 -9.19 -10.92 -3.50
N LEU A 102 -9.09 -10.34 -4.69
CA LEU A 102 -10.24 -9.86 -5.44
C LEU A 102 -10.89 -11.01 -6.23
N GLU A 103 -12.21 -11.08 -6.20
CA GLU A 103 -12.96 -11.89 -7.18
C GLU A 103 -13.01 -11.18 -8.54
N GLN A 104 -12.99 -9.84 -8.56
CA GLN A 104 -13.02 -8.99 -9.75
C GLN A 104 -12.14 -7.73 -9.59
N ILE A 105 -11.44 -7.33 -10.66
CA ILE A 105 -10.49 -6.19 -10.65
C ILE A 105 -11.21 -4.83 -10.49
N SER A 106 -12.49 -4.73 -10.85
CA SER A 106 -13.31 -3.51 -10.72
C SER A 106 -13.46 -3.00 -9.28
N ASP A 107 -13.19 -3.82 -8.27
CA ASP A 107 -13.27 -3.45 -6.86
C ASP A 107 -12.03 -2.66 -6.36
N VAL A 108 -11.03 -2.45 -7.22
CA VAL A 108 -9.80 -1.74 -6.88
C VAL A 108 -9.99 -0.26 -6.54
N GLU A 109 -11.02 0.38 -7.11
CA GLU A 109 -11.25 1.82 -6.93
C GLU A 109 -11.39 2.22 -5.46
N GLY A 110 -12.02 1.37 -4.64
CA GLY A 110 -12.17 1.61 -3.21
C GLY A 110 -10.85 1.62 -2.42
N PHE A 111 -9.80 0.99 -2.96
CA PHE A 111 -8.50 0.94 -2.31
C PHE A 111 -7.66 2.19 -2.60
N LEU A 112 -7.77 2.85 -3.75
CA LEU A 112 -6.83 3.92 -4.12
C LEU A 112 -7.19 5.32 -3.57
N GLY A 113 -8.33 5.44 -2.88
CA GLY A 113 -8.86 6.71 -2.39
C GLY A 113 -9.39 7.59 -3.53
N GLU A 114 -10.33 8.48 -3.21
CA GLU A 114 -10.72 9.60 -4.09
C GLU A 114 -9.78 10.80 -3.96
#